data_AF-A0A445DTY0-F1
#
_entry.id   AF-A0A445DTY0-F1
#
_cell.length_a   1.000
_cell.length_b   1.000
_cell.length_c   1.000
_cell.angle_alpha   90.00
_cell.angle_beta   90.00
_cell.angle_gamma   90.00
#
_symmetry.space_group_name_H-M   'P 1'
#
loop_
_entity.id
_entity.type
_entity.pdbx_description
1 polymer ?
#
loop_
_entity_poly.entity_id
_entity_poly.type
_entity_poly.pdbx_seq_one_letter_code
_entity_poly.pdbx_strand_id
1 'polypeptide(L)'
;MRGFSVRKNRSRRVDRKVREKTYNHLKNRVRKPKSETKCGCMSRFHVFLEAISKSWVVRDLCDEHNQELVVPKLERILRSHKKMNEADISQMNHLKEVGISIPNIFGSLAS
;
A
#
# COMPACT_ATOMS: atom_id res chain seq x y z
N MET A 1 7.47 -3.96 -15.95
CA MET A 1 6.30 -3.07 -15.76
C MET A 1 6.61 -2.05 -14.70
N ARG A 2 6.52 -0.77 -15.05
CA ARG A 2 6.73 0.36 -14.15
C ARG A 2 5.69 1.45 -14.46
N GLY A 3 5.66 2.54 -13.71
CA GLY A 3 4.69 3.62 -13.93
C GLY A 3 3.31 3.44 -13.28
N PHE A 4 3.12 2.44 -12.40
CA PHE A 4 1.90 2.30 -11.59
C PHE A 4 2.21 1.86 -10.14
N SER A 5 1.26 2.11 -9.24
CA SER A 5 1.33 1.65 -7.84
C SER A 5 0.33 0.53 -7.58
N VAL A 6 0.83 -0.60 -7.06
CA VAL A 6 -0.01 -1.71 -6.61
C VAL A 6 -0.52 -1.44 -5.19
N ARG A 7 -1.79 -1.73 -4.95
CA ARG A 7 -2.41 -1.69 -3.62
C ARG A 7 -3.09 -3.01 -3.31
N LYS A 8 -2.94 -3.50 -2.09
CA LYS A 8 -3.67 -4.70 -1.63
C LYS A 8 -5.17 -4.38 -1.57
N ASN A 9 -5.99 -5.15 -2.29
CA ASN A 9 -7.44 -5.06 -2.13
C ASN A 9 -7.82 -5.59 -0.73
N ARG A 10 -8.81 -4.97 -0.07
CA ARG A 10 -9.21 -5.31 1.31
C ARG A 10 -9.98 -6.63 1.43
N SER A 11 -9.67 -7.63 0.62
CA SER A 11 -10.00 -9.02 0.90
C SER A 11 -9.09 -9.53 2.02
N ARG A 12 -9.31 -9.02 3.23
CA ARG A 12 -8.78 -9.67 4.43
C ARG A 12 -9.45 -11.04 4.50
N ARG A 13 -8.69 -12.13 4.55
CA ARG A 13 -9.18 -13.37 5.17
C ARG A 13 -9.36 -13.03 6.66
N VAL A 14 -10.54 -12.52 7.03
CA VAL A 14 -10.94 -12.40 8.44
C VAL A 14 -11.88 -13.57 8.69
N ASP A 15 -11.60 -14.34 9.73
CA ASP A 15 -12.57 -15.29 10.26
C ASP A 15 -13.92 -14.57 10.44
N ARG A 16 -14.99 -15.17 9.90
CA ARG A 16 -16.35 -14.62 9.92
C ARG A 16 -16.77 -14.21 11.35
N LYS A 17 -16.34 -14.97 12.37
CA LYS A 17 -16.64 -14.70 13.79
C LYS A 17 -15.99 -13.43 14.32
N VAL A 18 -14.78 -13.07 13.86
CA VAL A 18 -14.07 -11.86 14.30
C VAL A 18 -14.72 -10.60 13.70
N ARG A 19 -15.21 -10.70 12.45
CA ARG A 19 -15.95 -9.61 11.79
C ARG A 19 -17.25 -9.27 12.51
N GLU A 20 -17.98 -10.28 12.97
CA GLU A 20 -19.28 -10.14 13.63
C GLU A 20 -19.17 -9.43 14.98
N LYS A 21 -18.18 -9.82 15.81
CA LYS A 21 -17.89 -9.16 17.10
C LYS A 21 -17.49 -7.70 16.94
N THR A 22 -16.66 -7.38 15.94
CA THR A 22 -16.18 -6.01 15.71
C THR A 22 -17.30 -5.10 15.18
N TYR A 23 -18.20 -5.64 14.36
CA TYR A 23 -19.34 -4.89 13.80
C TYR A 23 -20.35 -4.49 14.88
N ASN A 24 -20.63 -5.38 15.84
CA ASN A 24 -21.54 -5.08 16.96
C ASN A 24 -21.03 -3.95 17.87
N HIS A 25 -19.72 -3.83 18.08
CA HIS A 25 -19.12 -2.71 18.84
C HIS A 25 -19.05 -1.38 18.06
N LEU A 26 -19.19 -1.40 16.73
CA LEU A 26 -19.07 -0.22 15.86
C LEU A 26 -20.41 0.34 15.39
N LYS A 27 -21.54 -0.23 15.83
CA LYS A 27 -22.91 0.13 15.37
C LYS A 27 -23.21 1.63 15.42
N ASN A 28 -22.60 2.39 16.34
CA ASN A 28 -22.87 3.83 16.51
C ASN A 28 -21.83 4.75 15.85
N ARG A 29 -20.84 4.24 15.11
CA ARG A 29 -19.84 5.07 14.43
C ARG A 29 -20.27 5.41 13.01
N VAL A 30 -20.91 6.57 12.84
CA VAL A 30 -21.13 7.18 11.53
C VAL A 30 -19.82 7.81 11.04
N ARG A 31 -19.19 7.22 10.02
CA ARG A 31 -18.08 7.86 9.31
C ARG A 31 -18.65 8.72 8.18
N LYS A 32 -18.14 9.95 8.03
CA LYS A 32 -18.42 10.76 6.84
C LYS A 32 -18.06 9.96 5.58
N PRO A 33 -18.90 9.99 4.52
CA PRO A 33 -18.55 9.41 3.23
C PRO A 33 -17.22 9.99 2.77
N LYS A 34 -16.27 9.13 2.39
CA LYS A 34 -15.05 9.58 1.72
C LYS A 34 -15.37 9.69 0.23
N SER A 35 -14.83 10.71 -0.44
CA SER A 35 -14.84 10.76 -1.90
C SER A 35 -14.23 9.48 -2.45
N GLU A 36 -14.83 8.97 -3.52
CA GLU A 36 -14.31 7.80 -4.20
C GLU A 36 -13.04 8.19 -4.96
N THR A 37 -11.88 7.82 -4.43
CA THR A 37 -10.57 8.11 -5.04
C THR A 37 -10.08 6.99 -5.95
N LYS A 38 -10.94 6.05 -6.33
CA LYS A 38 -10.58 4.94 -7.21
C LYS A 38 -11.04 5.26 -8.62
N CYS A 39 -10.11 5.36 -9.55
CA CYS A 39 -10.41 5.65 -10.95
C CYS A 39 -11.16 4.52 -11.69
N GLY A 40 -11.70 3.49 -11.03
CA GLY A 40 -12.35 2.36 -11.74
C GLY A 40 -11.40 1.50 -12.60
N CYS A 41 -10.09 1.61 -12.43
CA CYS A 41 -9.10 0.82 -13.17
C CYS A 41 -9.29 -0.68 -12.94
N MET A 42 -9.35 -1.46 -14.03
CA MET A 42 -9.61 -2.90 -13.99
C MET A 42 -8.35 -3.73 -13.79
N SER A 43 -7.17 -3.15 -14.05
CA SER A 43 -5.88 -3.80 -13.82
C SER A 43 -5.75 -4.35 -12.40
N ARG A 44 -5.55 -5.67 -12.31
CA ARG A 44 -5.51 -6.43 -11.06
C ARG A 44 -4.87 -7.78 -11.28
N PHE A 45 -4.41 -8.39 -10.20
CA PHE A 45 -3.99 -9.77 -10.17
C PHE A 45 -4.24 -10.35 -8.78
N HIS A 46 -4.30 -11.67 -8.69
CA HIS A 46 -4.43 -12.41 -7.44
C HIS A 46 -3.13 -13.12 -7.12
N VAL A 47 -2.66 -12.94 -5.88
CA VAL A 47 -1.49 -13.65 -5.34
C VAL A 47 -1.96 -14.57 -4.23
N PHE A 48 -1.63 -15.85 -4.33
CA PHE A 48 -1.92 -16.83 -3.30
C PHE A 48 -0.74 -17.79 -3.12
N LEU A 49 -0.68 -18.39 -1.93
CA LEU A 49 0.29 -19.42 -1.61
C LEU A 49 -0.30 -20.78 -2.02
N GLU A 50 0.36 -21.47 -2.94
CA GLU A 50 -0.02 -22.81 -3.35
C GLU A 50 0.35 -23.82 -2.26
N ALA A 51 -0.64 -24.63 -1.85
CA ALA A 51 -0.50 -25.46 -0.65
C ALA A 51 0.52 -26.60 -0.82
N ILE A 52 0.67 -27.11 -2.04
CA ILE A 52 1.48 -28.28 -2.38
C ILE A 52 2.94 -27.86 -2.56
N SER A 53 3.19 -26.95 -3.51
CA SER A 53 4.54 -26.46 -3.84
C SER A 53 5.09 -25.46 -2.81
N LYS A 54 4.27 -25.01 -1.85
CA LYS A 54 4.57 -23.90 -0.92
C LYS A 54 5.07 -22.63 -1.63
N SER A 55 4.69 -22.46 -2.89
CA SER A 55 5.17 -21.37 -3.73
C SER A 55 4.10 -20.30 -3.89
N TRP A 56 4.54 -19.05 -4.09
CA TRP A 56 3.63 -17.95 -4.40
C TRP A 56 3.27 -17.99 -5.88
N VAL A 57 1.97 -18.02 -6.18
CA VAL A 57 1.45 -18.09 -7.54
C VAL A 57 0.61 -16.84 -7.82
N VAL A 58 0.78 -16.30 -9.03
CA VAL A 58 -0.03 -15.20 -9.57
C VAL A 58 -1.09 -15.76 -10.52
N ARG A 59 -2.35 -15.37 -10.36
CA ARG A 59 -3.48 -15.71 -11.25
C ARG A 59 -4.32 -14.48 -11.55
N ASP A 60 -5.23 -14.61 -12.52
CA ASP A 60 -6.22 -13.59 -12.90
C ASP A 60 -5.57 -12.23 -13.19
N LEU A 61 -4.45 -12.25 -13.92
CA LEU A 61 -3.75 -11.04 -14.35
C LEU A 61 -4.60 -10.33 -15.41
N CYS A 62 -5.11 -9.16 -15.06
CA CYS A 62 -5.67 -8.19 -15.98
C CYS A 62 -4.71 -7.00 -16.00
N ASP A 63 -4.17 -6.69 -17.16
CA ASP A 63 -3.24 -5.57 -17.38
C ASP A 63 -3.89 -4.36 -18.05
N GLU A 64 -5.22 -4.39 -18.20
CA GLU A 64 -5.95 -3.29 -18.81
C GLU A 64 -6.01 -2.10 -17.85
N HIS A 65 -5.19 -1.10 -18.16
CA HIS A 65 -5.15 0.17 -17.48
C HIS A 65 -6.04 1.17 -18.21
N ASN A 66 -6.88 1.87 -17.45
CA ASN A 66 -7.76 2.90 -17.98
C ASN A 66 -7.10 4.29 -18.10
N GLN A 67 -5.87 4.43 -17.61
CA GLN A 67 -5.06 5.63 -17.74
C GLN A 67 -3.64 5.24 -18.14
N GLU A 68 -2.95 6.13 -18.85
CA GLU A 68 -1.55 5.94 -19.20
C GLU A 68 -0.69 5.74 -17.96
N LEU A 69 0.30 4.86 -18.07
CA LEU A 69 1.28 4.63 -17.02
C LEU A 69 2.17 5.87 -16.87
N VAL A 70 2.56 6.16 -15.64
CA VAL A 70 3.45 7.28 -15.33
C VAL A 70 4.78 7.09 -16.07
N VAL A 71 5.23 8.14 -16.74
CA VAL A 71 6.50 8.13 -17.47
C VAL A 71 7.70 7.80 -16.57
N PRO A 72 8.74 7.12 -17.07
CA PRO A 72 9.88 6.68 -16.27
C PRO A 72 10.53 7.77 -15.41
N LYS A 73 10.61 9.00 -15.92
CA LYS A 73 11.18 10.16 -15.21
C LYS A 73 10.40 10.52 -13.94
N LEU A 74 9.11 10.23 -13.88
CA LEU A 74 8.23 10.55 -12.75
C LEU A 74 7.92 9.33 -11.87
N GLU A 75 8.43 8.14 -12.22
CA GLU A 75 8.21 6.92 -11.44
C GLU A 75 8.65 7.05 -9.97
N ARG A 76 9.72 7.80 -9.68
CA ARG A 76 10.23 8.01 -8.32
C ARG A 76 9.23 8.75 -7.42
N ILE A 77 8.29 9.49 -8.01
CA ILE A 77 7.27 10.24 -7.28
C ILE A 77 6.16 9.30 -6.79
N LEU A 78 5.96 8.15 -7.45
CA LEU A 78 4.97 7.15 -7.05
C LEU A 78 5.25 6.65 -5.63
N ARG A 79 4.21 6.62 -4.80
CA ARG A 79 4.32 6.23 -3.38
C ARG A 79 4.92 4.83 -3.21
N SER A 80 4.61 3.88 -4.09
CA SER A 80 5.19 2.53 -4.06
C SER A 80 6.68 2.47 -4.42
N HIS A 81 7.20 3.51 -5.08
CA HIS A 81 8.57 3.60 -5.57
C HIS A 81 9.45 4.52 -4.71
N LYS A 82 8.86 5.20 -3.72
CA LYS A 82 9.62 5.88 -2.66
C LYS A 82 10.27 4.85 -1.74
N LYS A 83 11.37 4.27 -2.19
CA LYS A 83 12.27 3.45 -1.37
C LYS A 83 13.30 4.39 -0.74
N MET A 84 13.54 4.21 0.56
CA MET A 84 14.66 4.83 1.24
C MET A 84 15.91 4.03 0.87
N ASN A 85 16.96 4.72 0.43
CA ASN A 85 18.25 4.09 0.25
C ASN A 85 18.91 3.83 1.62
N GLU A 86 20.02 3.11 1.65
CA GLU A 86 20.69 2.76 2.91
C GLU A 86 21.20 3.98 3.68
N ALA A 87 21.63 5.03 2.97
CA ALA A 87 22.04 6.30 3.58
C ALA A 87 20.84 7.03 4.21
N ASP A 88 19.68 7.06 3.53
CA ASP A 88 18.44 7.63 4.07
C ASP A 88 18.02 6.89 5.36
N ILE A 89 18.13 5.55 5.37
CA ILE A 89 17.83 4.72 6.54
C ILE A 89 18.82 4.99 7.68
N SER A 90 20.12 5.03 7.38
CA SER A 90 21.18 5.33 8.35
C SER A 90 20.96 6.70 8.99
N GLN A 91 20.67 7.72 8.18
CA GLN A 91 20.35 9.07 8.64
C GLN A 91 19.10 9.08 9.52
N MET A 92 18.02 8.37 9.15
CA MET A 92 16.83 8.24 10.00
C MET A 92 17.14 7.60 11.36
N ASN A 93 17.96 6.55 11.38
CA ASN A 93 18.35 5.88 12.62
C ASN A 93 19.18 6.83 13.50
N HIS A 94 20.13 7.56 12.92
CA HIS A 94 20.92 8.54 13.64
C HIS A 94 20.04 9.67 14.23
N LEU A 95 19.13 10.24 13.43
CA LEU A 95 18.23 11.30 13.90
C LEU A 95 17.32 10.80 15.04
N LYS A 96 16.94 9.51 15.02
CA LYS A 96 16.19 8.88 16.10
C LYS A 96 17.04 8.68 17.36
N GLU A 97 18.31 8.31 17.22
CA GLU A 97 19.26 8.17 18.34
C GLU A 97 19.52 9.49 19.06
N VAL A 98 19.63 10.60 18.32
CA VAL A 98 19.80 11.95 18.89
C VAL A 98 18.48 12.54 19.42
N GLY A 99 17.39 11.76 19.43
CA GLY A 99 16.12 12.13 20.07
C GLY A 99 15.18 12.99 19.23
N ILE A 100 15.39 13.12 17.92
CA ILE A 100 14.48 13.87 17.05
C ILE A 100 13.20 13.06 16.85
N SER A 101 12.06 13.74 17.00
CA SER A 101 10.75 13.12 16.83
C SER A 101 10.54 12.64 15.39
N ILE A 102 9.88 11.50 15.23
CA ILE A 102 9.59 10.89 13.92
C ILE A 102 8.95 11.88 12.91
N PRO A 103 7.98 12.74 13.30
CA PRO A 103 7.45 13.76 12.39
C PRO A 103 8.52 14.72 11.84
N ASN A 104 9.46 15.15 12.69
CA ASN A 104 10.55 16.06 12.30
C ASN A 104 11.59 15.36 11.41
N ILE A 105 11.87 14.07 11.66
CA ILE A 105 12.72 13.25 10.79
C ILE A 105 12.15 13.18 9.38
N PHE A 106 10.86 12.82 9.25
CA PHE A 106 10.20 12.77 7.94
C PHE A 106 10.13 14.15 7.26
N GLY A 107 9.95 15.22 8.03
CA GLY A 107 10.01 16.59 7.51
C GLY A 107 11.38 16.92 6.91
N SER A 108 12.48 16.51 7.56
CA SER A 108 13.84 16.76 7.08
C SER A 108 14.22 16.00 5.79
N LEU A 109 13.53 14.88 5.52
CA LEU A 109 13.75 14.02 4.35
C LEU A 109 12.79 14.32 3.18
N ALA A 110 11.91 15.31 3.33
CA ALA A 110 10.87 15.61 2.34
C ALA A 110 11.32 16.53 1.18
N SER A 111 12.63 16.77 1.04
CA SER A 111 13.25 17.61 0.01
C SER A 111 13.18 17.04 -1.41
#